data_AF-A0A699VFZ2-F1
#
_entry.id   AF-A0A699VFZ2-F1
#
_cell.length_a   1.000
_cell.length_b   1.000
_cell.length_c   1.000
_cell.angle_alpha   90.00
_cell.angle_beta   90.00
_cell.angle_gamma   90.00
#
_symmetry.space_group_name_H-M   'P 1'
#
loop_
_entity.id
_entity.type
_entity.pdbx_description
1 polymer ?
#
loop_
_entity_poly.entity_id
_entity_poly.type
_entity_poly.pdbx_seq_one_letter_code
_entity_poly.pdbx_strand_id
1 'polypeptide(L)'
;DFLAEEISSMILGKMKEIAEAYLGKVVKHAVITVPAYFNDSQRQATKDAGSIAGLNVIRMINEPTAAAIAYGLDNKALGRLRSACEKAKRILSSTTQTSIELDCLHDGIDFSMRFTRAKFEELNMS
;
A
#
# COMPACT_ATOMS: atom_id res chain seq x y z
N ASP A 1 16.63 -18.10 -30.11
CA ASP A 1 16.76 -18.00 -28.65
C ASP A 1 16.53 -16.57 -28.21
N PHE A 2 15.67 -16.37 -27.21
CA PHE A 2 15.44 -15.06 -26.59
C PHE A 2 16.28 -14.95 -25.31
N LEU A 3 16.83 -13.78 -25.04
CA LEU A 3 17.46 -13.51 -23.75
C LEU A 3 16.40 -13.42 -22.65
N ALA A 4 16.75 -13.78 -21.41
CA ALA A 4 15.84 -13.68 -20.26
C ALA A 4 15.28 -12.25 -20.07
N GLU A 5 16.08 -11.24 -20.43
CA GLU A 5 15.73 -9.83 -20.37
C GLU A 5 14.67 -9.44 -21.40
N GLU A 6 14.71 -10.03 -22.59
CA GLU A 6 13.72 -9.79 -23.65
C GLU A 6 12.36 -10.41 -23.29
N ILE A 7 12.36 -11.60 -22.71
CA ILE A 7 11.13 -12.21 -22.20
C ILE A 7 10.56 -11.35 -21.06
N SER A 8 11.43 -10.90 -20.15
CA SER A 8 11.04 -10.04 -19.04
C SER A 8 10.51 -8.69 -19.54
N SER A 9 11.10 -8.12 -20.60
CA SER A 9 10.66 -6.85 -21.17
C SER A 9 9.28 -6.96 -21.81
N MET A 10 8.93 -8.09 -22.42
CA MET A 10 7.58 -8.33 -22.95
C MET A 10 6.53 -8.30 -21.84
N ILE A 11 6.82 -8.91 -20.67
CA ILE A 11 5.93 -8.88 -19.51
C ILE A 11 5.78 -7.44 -19.00
N LEU A 12 6.90 -6.72 -18.84
CA LEU A 12 6.89 -5.32 -18.39
C LEU A 12 6.16 -4.40 -19.38
N GLY A 13 6.31 -4.63 -20.68
CA GLY A 13 5.59 -3.94 -21.74
C GLY A 13 4.08 -4.17 -21.61
N LYS A 14 3.66 -5.42 -21.36
CA LYS A 14 2.24 -5.72 -21.15
C LYS A 14 1.67 -5.05 -19.90
N MET A 15 2.44 -5.02 -18.81
CA MET A 15 2.03 -4.32 -17.57
C MET A 15 1.94 -2.80 -17.80
N LYS A 16 2.85 -2.22 -18.58
CA LYS A 16 2.79 -0.82 -18.99
C LYS A 16 1.52 -0.52 -19.79
N GLU A 17 1.17 -1.33 -20.79
CA GLU A 17 -0.06 -1.16 -21.58
C GLU A 17 -1.32 -1.16 -20.68
N ILE A 18 -1.39 -2.09 -19.73
CA ILE A 18 -2.51 -2.17 -18.78
C ILE A 18 -2.59 -0.89 -17.93
N ALA A 19 -1.46 -0.41 -17.41
CA ALA A 19 -1.40 0.81 -16.64
C ALA A 19 -1.78 2.05 -17.46
N GLU A 20 -1.32 2.14 -18.71
CA GLU A 20 -1.66 3.23 -19.64
C GLU A 20 -3.14 3.23 -20.00
N ALA A 21 -3.73 2.06 -20.24
CA ALA A 21 -5.16 1.90 -20.50
C ALA A 21 -6.02 2.33 -19.31
N TYR A 22 -5.60 1.99 -18.08
CA TYR A 22 -6.30 2.40 -16.86
C TYR A 22 -6.18 3.90 -16.58
N LEU A 23 -4.99 4.48 -16.80
CA LEU A 23 -4.73 5.89 -16.48
C LEU A 23 -5.08 6.87 -17.61
N GLY A 24 -5.28 6.37 -18.84
CA GLY A 24 -5.52 7.19 -20.03
C GLY A 24 -4.32 8.06 -20.45
N LYS A 25 -3.11 7.74 -19.98
CA LYS A 25 -1.88 8.52 -20.26
C LYS A 25 -0.67 7.61 -20.35
N VAL A 26 0.35 8.06 -21.09
CA VAL A 26 1.61 7.33 -21.28
C VAL A 26 2.39 7.23 -19.97
N VAL A 27 2.84 6.03 -19.62
CA VAL A 27 3.65 5.74 -18.42
C VAL A 27 5.11 5.62 -18.83
N LYS A 28 5.94 6.57 -18.37
CA LYS A 28 7.37 6.63 -18.73
C LYS A 28 8.30 6.17 -17.63
N HIS A 29 7.85 6.17 -16.38
CA HIS A 29 8.68 5.94 -15.21
C HIS A 29 8.10 4.83 -14.36
N ALA A 30 8.96 3.95 -13.83
CA ALA A 30 8.55 2.85 -12.98
C ALA A 30 9.56 2.57 -11.86
N VAL A 31 9.05 2.00 -10.78
CA VAL A 31 9.84 1.31 -9.75
C VAL A 31 9.52 -0.18 -9.89
N ILE A 32 10.54 -1.02 -9.95
CA ILE A 32 10.38 -2.46 -10.17
C ILE A 32 10.88 -3.23 -8.94
N THR A 33 10.10 -4.22 -8.52
CA THR A 33 10.45 -5.14 -7.44
C THR A 33 11.38 -6.23 -7.95
N VAL A 34 12.39 -6.59 -7.17
CA VAL A 34 13.26 -7.76 -7.40
C VAL A 34 13.38 -8.62 -6.15
N PRO A 35 13.64 -9.93 -6.31
CA PRO A 35 13.91 -10.79 -5.16
C PRO A 35 15.10 -10.29 -4.35
N ALA A 36 15.02 -10.39 -3.02
CA ALA A 36 16.08 -9.88 -2.13
C ALA A 36 17.45 -10.55 -2.37
N TYR A 37 17.44 -11.78 -2.86
CA TYR A 37 18.64 -12.58 -3.14
C TYR A 37 19.26 -12.32 -4.54
N PHE A 38 18.66 -11.46 -5.37
CA PHE A 38 19.24 -11.11 -6.67
C PHE A 38 20.57 -10.40 -6.50
N ASN A 39 21.59 -10.88 -7.22
CA ASN A 39 22.89 -10.23 -7.34
C ASN A 39 22.84 -9.03 -8.31
N ASP A 40 23.94 -8.29 -8.40
CA ASP A 40 24.00 -7.07 -9.22
C ASP A 40 23.75 -7.34 -10.72
N SER A 41 24.23 -8.46 -11.25
CA SER A 41 24.02 -8.84 -12.65
C SER A 41 22.53 -9.08 -12.96
N GLN A 42 21.83 -9.82 -12.08
CA GLN A 42 20.40 -10.08 -12.25
C GLN A 42 19.55 -8.82 -12.06
N ARG A 43 19.96 -7.91 -11.16
CA ARG A 43 19.33 -6.60 -10.99
C ARG A 43 19.51 -5.73 -12.24
N GLN A 44 20.70 -5.75 -12.83
CA GLN A 44 21.00 -5.03 -14.05
C GLN A 44 20.19 -5.58 -15.22
N ALA A 45 20.13 -6.89 -15.40
CA ALA A 45 19.28 -7.57 -16.38
C ALA A 45 17.79 -7.15 -16.27
N THR A 46 17.28 -7.04 -15.04
CA THR A 46 15.90 -6.58 -14.81
C THR A 46 15.71 -5.11 -15.17
N LYS A 47 16.72 -4.27 -14.92
CA LYS A 47 16.71 -2.85 -15.30
C LYS A 47 16.78 -2.66 -16.82
N ASP A 48 17.56 -3.50 -17.49
CA ASP A 48 17.69 -3.53 -18.94
C ASP A 48 16.39 -4.00 -19.58
N ALA A 49 15.74 -5.03 -19.03
CA ALA A 49 14.38 -5.43 -19.40
C ALA A 49 13.37 -4.28 -19.29
N GLY A 50 13.44 -3.48 -18.22
CA GLY A 50 12.61 -2.27 -18.06
C GLY A 50 12.90 -1.21 -19.14
N SER A 51 14.17 -1.02 -19.48
CA SER A 51 14.58 -0.08 -20.52
C SER A 51 14.10 -0.53 -21.92
N ILE A 52 14.19 -1.83 -22.22
CA ILE A 52 13.67 -2.44 -23.46
C ILE A 52 12.14 -2.28 -23.54
N ALA A 53 11.43 -2.39 -22.41
CA ALA A 53 9.99 -2.14 -22.33
C ALA A 53 9.60 -0.64 -22.47
N GLY A 54 10.58 0.26 -22.64
CA GLY A 54 10.35 1.69 -22.74
C GLY A 54 9.91 2.32 -21.42
N LEU A 55 10.40 1.79 -20.30
CA LEU A 55 10.23 2.35 -18.95
C LEU A 55 11.58 2.86 -18.43
N ASN A 56 11.60 4.08 -17.91
CA ASN A 56 12.70 4.57 -17.11
C ASN A 56 12.58 4.04 -15.68
N VAL A 57 13.44 3.08 -15.33
CA VAL A 57 13.48 2.45 -14.01
C VAL A 57 14.16 3.38 -13.01
N ILE A 58 13.36 4.10 -12.22
CA ILE A 58 13.84 5.09 -11.24
C ILE A 58 14.60 4.39 -10.12
N ARG A 59 14.07 3.27 -9.63
CA ARG A 59 14.62 2.52 -8.51
C ARG A 59 14.19 1.07 -8.59
N MET A 60 15.09 0.18 -8.17
CA MET A 60 14.78 -1.20 -7.86
C MET A 60 14.53 -1.32 -6.36
N ILE A 61 13.45 -1.99 -5.97
CA ILE A 61 13.14 -2.26 -4.56
C ILE A 61 13.10 -3.76 -4.31
N ASN A 62 13.48 -4.19 -3.11
CA ASN A 62 13.37 -5.59 -2.75
C ASN A 62 11.89 -5.92 -2.50
N GLU A 63 11.44 -7.06 -3.02
CA GLU A 63 10.08 -7.56 -2.81
C GLU A 63 9.65 -7.60 -1.33
N PRO A 64 10.43 -8.15 -0.37
CA PRO A 64 10.03 -8.11 1.04
C PRO A 64 9.92 -6.69 1.60
N THR A 65 10.71 -5.75 1.09
CA THR A 65 10.62 -4.34 1.47
C THR A 65 9.35 -3.70 0.89
N ALA A 66 9.00 -4.00 -0.36
CA ALA A 66 7.77 -3.53 -0.98
C ALA A 66 6.53 -4.03 -0.22
N ALA A 67 6.53 -5.32 0.14
CA ALA A 67 5.49 -5.91 0.97
C ALA A 67 5.40 -5.23 2.34
N ALA A 68 6.52 -5.04 3.03
CA ALA A 68 6.55 -4.35 4.32
C ALA A 68 6.03 -2.91 4.25
N ILE A 69 6.31 -2.18 3.15
CA ILE A 69 5.76 -0.83 2.93
C ILE A 69 4.25 -0.91 2.74
N ALA A 70 3.74 -1.83 1.94
CA ALA A 70 2.30 -2.00 1.73
C ALA A 70 1.57 -2.27 3.06
N TYR A 71 2.02 -3.27 3.83
CA TYR A 71 1.46 -3.58 5.14
C TYR A 71 1.66 -2.47 6.19
N GLY A 72 2.79 -1.76 6.12
CA GLY A 72 3.09 -0.64 7.01
C GLY A 72 2.21 0.59 6.76
N LEU A 73 1.76 0.80 5.52
CA LEU A 73 0.80 1.85 5.16
C LEU A 73 -0.61 1.49 5.63
N ASP A 74 -1.06 0.24 5.46
CA ASP A 74 -2.37 -0.22 5.95
C ASP A 74 -2.49 -0.16 7.48
N ASN A 75 -1.38 -0.36 8.20
CA ASN A 75 -1.34 -0.24 9.65
C ASN A 75 -1.56 1.19 10.16
N LYS A 76 -1.41 2.23 9.34
CA LYS A 76 -1.68 3.62 9.78
C LYS A 76 -3.17 3.84 10.04
N ALA A 77 -4.05 3.30 9.19
CA ALA A 77 -5.50 3.38 9.36
C ALA A 77 -5.92 2.70 10.67
N LEU A 78 -5.48 1.46 10.86
CA LEU A 78 -5.71 0.68 12.09
C LEU A 78 -5.10 1.34 13.33
N GLY A 79 -3.90 1.91 13.23
CA GLY A 79 -3.24 2.62 14.32
C GLY A 79 -3.98 3.89 14.75
N ARG A 80 -4.50 4.67 13.78
CA ARG A 80 -5.33 5.85 14.04
C ARG A 80 -6.66 5.44 14.66
N LEU A 81 -7.32 4.41 14.14
CA LEU A 81 -8.55 3.86 14.69
C LEU A 81 -8.34 3.35 16.13
N ARG A 82 -7.29 2.57 16.37
CA ARG A 82 -6.95 2.07 17.71
C ARG A 82 -6.72 3.21 18.69
N SER A 83 -5.95 4.23 18.29
CA SER A 83 -5.69 5.41 19.13
C SER A 83 -6.98 6.17 19.47
N ALA A 84 -7.91 6.28 18.52
CA ALA A 84 -9.20 6.91 18.73
C ALA A 84 -10.12 6.07 19.63
N CYS A 85 -10.15 4.75 19.45
CA CYS A 85 -10.89 3.83 20.32
C CYS A 85 -10.36 3.85 21.76
N GLU A 86 -9.04 3.90 21.97
CA GLU A 86 -8.44 4.04 23.30
C GLU A 86 -8.81 5.37 23.97
N LYS A 87 -8.81 6.48 23.21
CA LYS A 87 -9.30 7.77 23.71
C LYS A 87 -10.78 7.71 24.07
N ALA A 88 -11.60 7.15 23.19
CA ALA A 88 -13.04 6.99 23.39
C ALA A 88 -13.32 6.14 24.64
N LYS A 89 -12.60 5.03 24.84
CA LYS A 89 -12.71 4.19 26.04
C LYS A 89 -12.43 4.96 27.33
N ARG A 90 -11.35 5.76 27.37
CA ARG A 90 -11.03 6.60 28.53
C ARG A 90 -12.11 7.63 28.81
N ILE A 91 -12.63 8.30 27.78
CA ILE A 91 -13.71 9.29 27.92
C ILE A 91 -15.00 8.61 28.40
N LEU A 92 -15.35 7.46 27.83
CA LEU A 92 -16.54 6.71 28.20
C LEU A 92 -16.48 6.15 29.63
N SER A 93 -15.30 6.08 30.25
CA SER A 93 -15.17 5.74 31.67
C SER A 93 -15.81 6.79 32.59
N SER A 94 -15.92 8.05 32.16
CA SER A 94 -16.55 9.15 32.92
C SER A 94 -17.76 9.79 32.22
N THR A 95 -17.93 9.58 30.91
CA THR A 95 -19.02 10.16 30.09
C THR A 95 -19.91 9.08 29.47
N THR A 96 -21.17 9.40 29.15
CA THR A 96 -22.14 8.46 28.55
C THR A 96 -22.01 8.30 27.03
N GLN A 97 -21.42 9.27 26.34
CA GLN A 97 -21.21 9.27 24.89
C GLN A 97 -19.97 10.05 24.48
N THR A 98 -19.38 9.69 23.33
CA THR A 98 -18.28 10.42 22.68
C THR A 98 -18.36 10.24 21.16
N SER A 99 -17.82 11.17 20.39
CA SER A 99 -17.64 10.99 18.94
C SER A 99 -16.23 10.50 18.65
N ILE A 100 -16.10 9.61 17.67
CA ILE A 100 -14.83 9.22 17.05
C ILE A 100 -14.83 9.86 15.66
N GLU A 101 -13.94 10.82 15.44
CA GLU A 101 -13.76 11.54 14.18
C GLU A 101 -12.32 11.37 13.72
N LEU A 102 -12.14 10.82 12.53
CA LEU A 102 -10.85 10.50 11.92
C LEU A 102 -10.86 10.91 10.45
N ASP A 103 -10.11 11.96 10.14
CA ASP A 103 -9.94 12.43 8.76
C ASP A 103 -9.05 11.46 7.96
N CYS A 104 -9.44 11.15 6.74
CA CYS A 104 -8.75 10.25 5.82
C CYS A 104 -8.36 8.91 6.48
N LEU A 105 -9.35 8.17 7.01
CA LEU A 105 -9.10 6.89 7.69
C LEU A 105 -8.54 5.85 6.72
N HIS A 106 -9.12 5.73 5.52
CA HIS A 106 -8.65 4.85 4.45
C HIS A 106 -9.03 5.43 3.09
N ASP A 107 -8.11 5.41 2.11
CA ASP A 107 -8.32 5.92 0.75
C ASP A 107 -8.94 7.33 0.67
N GLY A 108 -8.60 8.20 1.61
CA GLY A 108 -9.12 9.57 1.68
C GLY A 108 -10.57 9.69 2.18
N ILE A 109 -11.15 8.60 2.69
CA ILE A 109 -12.49 8.57 3.28
C ILE A 109 -12.40 8.90 4.77
N ASP A 110 -13.17 9.91 5.19
CA ASP A 110 -13.30 10.27 6.60
C ASP A 110 -14.18 9.27 7.36
N PHE A 111 -13.86 9.07 8.63
CA PHE A 111 -14.65 8.23 9.52
C PHE A 111 -15.19 9.06 10.68
N SER A 112 -16.52 9.11 10.80
CA SER A 112 -17.20 9.74 11.93
C SER A 112 -18.25 8.80 12.49
N MET A 113 -18.21 8.57 13.80
CA MET A 113 -19.20 7.75 14.50
C MET A 113 -19.43 8.28 15.91
N ARG A 114 -20.69 8.35 16.33
CA ARG A 114 -21.04 8.52 17.75
C ARG A 114 -21.02 7.16 18.46
N PHE A 115 -20.34 7.10 19.59
CA PHE A 115 -20.16 5.89 20.37
C PHE A 115 -20.61 6.12 21.82
N THR A 116 -21.43 5.22 22.33
CA THR A 116 -22.06 5.35 23.67
C THR A 116 -21.46 4.35 24.64
N ARG A 117 -21.49 4.66 25.94
CA ARG A 117 -21.07 3.75 27.01
C ARG A 117 -21.85 2.42 26.97
N ALA A 118 -23.17 2.47 26.76
CA ALA A 118 -23.99 1.26 26.67
C ALA A 118 -23.50 0.31 25.57
N LYS A 119 -23.24 0.84 24.36
CA LYS A 119 -22.67 0.08 23.24
C LYS A 119 -21.25 -0.45 23.54
N PHE A 120 -20.45 0.28 24.31
CA PHE A 120 -19.14 -0.20 24.76
C PHE A 120 -19.24 -1.36 25.76
N GLU A 121 -20.16 -1.27 26.72
CA GLU A 121 -20.41 -2.34 27.70
C GLU A 121 -20.95 -3.60 27.02
N GLU A 122 -21.91 -3.45 26.09
CA GLU A 122 -22.45 -4.54 25.27
C GLU A 122 -21.35 -5.31 24.52
N LEU A 123 -20.43 -4.60 23.86
CA LEU A 123 -19.34 -5.20 23.10
C LEU A 123 -18.28 -5.90 23.96
N ASN A 124 -18.20 -5.62 25.26
CA ASN A 124 -17.26 -6.28 26.18
C ASN A 124 -17.94 -7.36 27.03
N MET A 125 -19.26 -7.55 26.91
CA MET A 125 -19.99 -8.64 27.56
C MET A 125 -19.99 -9.95 26.74
N SER A 126 -19.36 -9.98 25.56
CA SER A 126 -19.20 -11.17 24.70
C SER A 126 -17.93 -11.97 24.99
#